data_AF-G5J9J1-F1
#
_entry.id   AF-G5J9J1-F1
#
_cell.length_a   1.000
_cell.length_b   1.000
_cell.length_c   1.000
_cell.angle_alpha   90.00
_cell.angle_beta   90.00
_cell.angle_gamma   90.00
#
_symmetry.space_group_name_H-M   'P 1'
#
loop_
_entity.id
_entity.type
_entity.pdbx_description
1 polymer ?
#
loop_
_entity_poly.entity_id
_entity_poly.type
_entity_poly.pdbx_seq_one_letter_code
_entity_poly.pdbx_strand_id
1 'polypeptide(L)'
;VNGNGEHDVDEPLGISDGNGDFNFNGLSLVDYDLNLNGTIDPDEGSLVALGGIDTATGLPLETPLRATPDATVITLLTTVVAELVDQGLTVEEANTSITNALSIPSDVGINVFDPIAATNNNELGGVETFSAMVQVQNLITQTTGLIAGASGLANGAIVDQVVNAIATQIQTNTTLNLTDVDQIETIINDSATGLGVDVSALSTGATQIIVAANQKIEEAIADSSPNELEEAFAKVQKIALGESTNDLEEVGAGTKSIEEAVAENTGDALDEQINNTEVLSANPTDISLSNDTVAEEQAIGTEVGTFSTVDPDTGETHTYSLVPGFGDTDNDNFEIVDNVLKTTVSFDYETQTEHSIRVQTSDGNGGVYFEDFTINVSDVNEIVGTSGRDVLTGTDSDDLITGMQGPDTLRGNLGNDKFVYTSLMDAGDRIQDFTPGEDQIVLTDVLESFGYNGSDPIADGYLRFGSRSGHSFLMLDVDGSAGSSPARTFALIQNVALADLNSASNFVF
;
A
#
# COMPACT_ATOMS: atom_id res chain seq x y z
N VAL A 1 -11.10 -28.34 15.11
CA VAL A 1 -11.81 -27.09 15.39
C VAL A 1 -13.23 -27.44 15.78
N ASN A 2 -13.70 -27.02 16.95
CA ASN A 2 -15.03 -27.42 17.44
C ASN A 2 -16.17 -26.54 16.84
N GLY A 3 -15.81 -25.52 16.05
CA GLY A 3 -16.73 -24.63 15.35
C GLY A 3 -17.49 -23.66 16.27
N ASN A 4 -17.07 -23.49 17.52
CA ASN A 4 -17.79 -22.70 18.52
C ASN A 4 -17.54 -21.19 18.44
N GLY A 5 -16.73 -20.71 17.49
CA GLY A 5 -16.37 -19.30 17.36
C GLY A 5 -15.45 -18.78 18.47
N GLU A 6 -14.81 -19.66 19.26
CA GLU A 6 -13.81 -19.32 20.27
C GLU A 6 -12.51 -20.07 20.00
N HIS A 7 -11.37 -19.39 20.10
CA HIS A 7 -10.07 -20.04 19.91
C HIS A 7 -9.72 -20.94 21.10
N ASP A 8 -9.63 -22.25 20.85
CA ASP A 8 -9.14 -23.24 21.82
C ASP A 8 -7.61 -23.38 21.76
N VAL A 9 -6.99 -23.79 22.88
CA VAL A 9 -5.51 -23.89 23.01
C VAL A 9 -4.85 -24.81 21.97
N ASP A 10 -5.59 -25.77 21.42
CA ASP A 10 -5.10 -26.76 20.46
C ASP A 10 -5.47 -26.41 19.00
N GLU A 11 -6.05 -25.23 18.75
CA GLU A 11 -6.43 -24.79 17.41
C GLU A 11 -5.33 -23.94 16.75
N PRO A 12 -5.03 -24.17 15.46
CA PRO A 12 -4.14 -23.30 14.69
C PRO A 12 -4.65 -21.85 14.66
N LEU A 13 -3.72 -20.89 14.70
CA LEU A 13 -4.03 -19.46 14.66
C LEU A 13 -3.17 -18.75 13.61
N GLY A 14 -3.82 -17.90 12.81
CA GLY A 14 -3.20 -16.90 11.95
C GLY A 14 -3.68 -15.50 12.36
N ILE A 15 -2.93 -14.47 12.01
CA ILE A 15 -3.33 -13.06 12.19
C ILE A 15 -3.32 -12.44 10.80
N SER A 16 -4.42 -11.81 10.40
CA SER A 16 -4.48 -11.07 9.15
C SER A 16 -3.72 -9.74 9.27
N ASP A 17 -3.10 -9.30 8.18
CA ASP A 17 -2.52 -7.96 8.10
C ASP A 17 -3.57 -6.90 7.70
N GLY A 18 -3.10 -5.68 7.39
CA GLY A 18 -3.97 -4.56 7.01
C GLY A 18 -4.67 -4.71 5.66
N ASN A 19 -4.26 -5.67 4.84
CA ASN A 19 -4.89 -6.01 3.56
C ASN A 19 -5.85 -7.21 3.70
N GLY A 20 -6.00 -7.77 4.90
CA GLY A 20 -6.77 -8.97 5.14
C GLY A 20 -6.02 -10.27 4.81
N ASP A 21 -4.76 -10.19 4.36
CA ASP A 21 -3.95 -11.37 4.04
C ASP A 21 -3.55 -12.09 5.33
N PHE A 22 -3.69 -13.42 5.35
CA PHE A 22 -3.31 -14.23 6.49
C PHE A 22 -2.62 -15.53 6.08
N ASN A 23 -1.81 -16.07 6.98
CA ASN A 23 -1.21 -17.39 6.82
C ASN A 23 -1.17 -18.12 8.16
N PHE A 24 -1.47 -19.41 8.12
CA PHE A 24 -1.31 -20.29 9.26
C PHE A 24 0.13 -20.83 9.32
N ASN A 25 1.00 -20.07 9.99
CA ASN A 25 2.39 -20.47 10.16
C ASN A 25 2.51 -21.83 10.87
N GLY A 26 3.08 -22.82 10.18
CA GLY A 26 3.38 -24.14 10.76
C GLY A 26 2.20 -25.10 10.83
N LEU A 27 1.12 -24.86 10.08
CA LEU A 27 0.01 -25.81 9.97
C LEU A 27 0.48 -27.09 9.25
N SER A 28 0.40 -28.22 9.95
CA SER A 28 0.83 -29.54 9.46
C SER A 28 -0.36 -30.27 8.84
N LEU A 29 -0.43 -30.38 7.52
CA LEU A 29 -1.51 -31.07 6.82
C LEU A 29 -1.74 -32.50 7.36
N VAL A 30 -0.67 -33.22 7.72
CA VAL A 30 -0.75 -34.61 8.20
C VAL A 30 -1.53 -34.74 9.51
N ASP A 31 -1.61 -33.69 10.31
CA ASP A 31 -2.32 -33.71 11.60
C ASP A 31 -3.83 -33.44 11.46
N TYR A 32 -4.26 -32.89 10.31
CA TYR A 32 -5.64 -32.44 10.07
C TYR A 32 -6.32 -33.10 8.87
N ASP A 33 -5.58 -33.56 7.87
CA ASP A 33 -6.07 -34.39 6.76
C ASP A 33 -6.23 -35.84 7.24
N LEU A 34 -7.42 -36.16 7.77
CA LEU A 34 -7.70 -37.44 8.41
C LEU A 34 -7.76 -38.60 7.42
N ASN A 35 -8.10 -38.32 6.16
CA ASN A 35 -8.22 -39.31 5.11
C ASN A 35 -6.97 -39.43 4.21
N LEU A 36 -5.97 -38.57 4.41
CA LEU A 36 -4.67 -38.54 3.75
C LEU A 36 -4.75 -38.32 2.23
N ASN A 37 -5.72 -37.52 1.76
CA ASN A 37 -5.87 -37.18 0.35
C ASN A 37 -5.00 -35.98 -0.10
N GLY A 38 -4.32 -35.31 0.83
CA GLY A 38 -3.46 -34.16 0.61
C GLY A 38 -4.17 -32.81 0.80
N THR A 39 -5.42 -32.79 1.25
CA THR A 39 -6.24 -31.59 1.49
C THR A 39 -7.02 -31.76 2.80
N ILE A 40 -7.40 -30.65 3.45
CA ILE A 40 -8.31 -30.72 4.61
C ILE A 40 -9.72 -30.63 4.03
N ASP A 41 -10.54 -31.64 4.25
CA ASP A 41 -11.92 -31.65 3.76
C ASP A 41 -12.89 -30.90 4.70
N PRO A 42 -14.08 -30.47 4.23
CA PRO A 42 -15.09 -29.85 5.09
C PRO A 42 -15.51 -30.68 6.31
N ASP A 43 -15.45 -32.01 6.21
CA ASP A 43 -15.74 -32.93 7.33
C ASP A 43 -14.58 -33.00 8.36
N GLU A 44 -13.43 -32.42 8.05
CA GLU A 44 -12.19 -32.50 8.83
C GLU A 44 -11.83 -31.19 9.54
N GLY A 45 -12.40 -30.06 9.10
CA GLY A 45 -12.16 -28.77 9.73
C GLY A 45 -13.03 -27.63 9.19
N SER A 46 -12.83 -26.44 9.74
CA SER A 46 -13.45 -25.19 9.28
C SER A 46 -12.49 -24.03 9.56
N LEU A 47 -12.51 -23.02 8.70
CA LEU A 47 -11.82 -21.76 8.93
C LEU A 47 -12.75 -20.82 9.67
N VAL A 48 -12.25 -20.14 10.69
CA VAL A 48 -13.01 -19.16 11.47
C VAL A 48 -12.18 -17.89 11.61
N ALA A 49 -12.73 -16.75 11.19
CA ALA A 49 -12.16 -15.43 11.42
C ALA A 49 -12.92 -14.72 12.55
N LEU A 50 -12.19 -14.19 13.52
CA LEU A 50 -12.71 -13.60 14.75
C LEU A 50 -12.04 -12.26 15.03
N GLY A 51 -12.84 -11.26 15.40
CA GLY A 51 -12.36 -9.94 15.79
C GLY A 51 -11.70 -9.18 14.63
N GLY A 52 -10.83 -8.23 14.97
CA GLY A 52 -10.28 -7.27 14.00
C GLY A 52 -11.15 -6.03 13.85
N ILE A 53 -10.70 -5.13 12.99
CA ILE A 53 -11.41 -3.90 12.63
C ILE A 53 -11.57 -3.93 11.12
N ASP A 54 -12.79 -3.71 10.65
CA ASP A 54 -13.06 -3.49 9.24
C ASP A 54 -12.40 -2.17 8.81
N THR A 55 -11.48 -2.26 7.85
CA THR A 55 -10.62 -1.13 7.46
C THR A 55 -11.35 -0.04 6.71
N ALA A 56 -12.53 -0.32 6.15
CA ALA A 56 -13.32 0.69 5.44
C ALA A 56 -14.23 1.47 6.40
N THR A 57 -14.90 0.77 7.31
CA THR A 57 -15.84 1.38 8.26
C THR A 57 -15.17 1.86 9.56
N GLY A 58 -14.04 1.25 9.94
CA GLY A 58 -13.39 1.43 11.24
C GLY A 58 -14.13 0.77 12.40
N LEU A 59 -15.13 -0.08 12.11
CA LEU A 59 -15.92 -0.79 13.11
C LEU A 59 -15.28 -2.16 13.45
N PRO A 60 -15.40 -2.64 14.70
CA PRO A 60 -14.96 -3.99 15.02
C PRO A 60 -15.81 -5.02 14.27
N LEU A 61 -15.18 -6.10 13.79
CA LEU A 61 -15.92 -7.24 13.27
C LEU A 61 -16.50 -8.04 14.45
N GLU A 62 -17.78 -7.82 14.74
CA GLU A 62 -18.49 -8.52 15.82
C GLU A 62 -19.07 -9.89 15.41
N THR A 63 -19.15 -10.14 14.11
CA THR A 63 -19.71 -11.35 13.52
C THR A 63 -18.60 -12.34 13.19
N PRO A 64 -18.50 -13.49 13.87
CA PRO A 64 -17.60 -14.56 13.45
C PRO A 64 -17.88 -14.96 12.00
N LEU A 65 -16.83 -15.00 11.18
CA LEU A 65 -16.93 -15.48 9.81
C LEU A 65 -16.44 -16.91 9.74
N ARG A 66 -17.12 -17.74 8.93
CA ARG A 66 -16.74 -19.12 8.68
C ARG A 66 -16.47 -19.35 7.21
N ALA A 67 -15.61 -20.31 6.92
CA ALA A 67 -15.46 -20.87 5.59
C ALA A 67 -15.11 -22.36 5.68
N THR A 68 -15.31 -23.08 4.58
CA THR A 68 -14.82 -24.44 4.43
C THR A 68 -13.29 -24.42 4.23
N PRO A 69 -12.55 -25.48 4.57
CA PRO A 69 -11.08 -25.47 4.54
C PRO A 69 -10.45 -25.30 3.16
N ASP A 70 -11.21 -25.52 2.09
CA ASP A 70 -10.82 -25.32 0.70
C ASP A 70 -10.97 -23.87 0.21
N ALA A 71 -11.56 -22.99 1.02
CA ALA A 71 -11.75 -21.58 0.66
C ALA A 71 -10.43 -20.80 0.68
N THR A 72 -10.29 -19.85 -0.26
CA THR A 72 -9.17 -18.91 -0.31
C THR A 72 -9.55 -17.51 0.16
N VAL A 73 -10.84 -17.29 0.46
CA VAL A 73 -11.39 -16.06 1.06
C VAL A 73 -12.30 -16.43 2.22
N ILE A 74 -12.42 -15.55 3.23
CA ILE A 74 -13.36 -15.71 4.34
C ILE A 74 -14.27 -14.48 4.35
N THR A 75 -15.56 -14.69 4.03
CA THR A 75 -16.56 -13.63 3.89
C THR A 75 -17.88 -14.01 4.57
N LEU A 76 -18.84 -13.09 4.59
CA LEU A 76 -20.21 -13.40 5.04
C LEU A 76 -20.88 -14.44 4.14
N LEU A 77 -20.57 -14.44 2.84
CA LEU A 77 -21.14 -15.44 1.93
C LEU A 77 -20.51 -16.82 2.12
N THR A 78 -19.21 -16.92 2.41
CA THR A 78 -18.60 -18.22 2.77
C THR A 78 -19.13 -18.74 4.10
N THR A 79 -19.56 -17.85 5.01
CA THR A 79 -20.20 -18.24 6.26
C THR A 79 -21.53 -18.94 6.00
N VAL A 80 -22.31 -18.41 5.05
CA VAL A 80 -23.54 -19.06 4.56
C VAL A 80 -23.24 -20.36 3.81
N VAL A 81 -22.15 -20.44 3.04
CA VAL A 81 -21.70 -21.70 2.41
C VAL A 81 -21.43 -22.77 3.47
N ALA A 82 -20.65 -22.43 4.50
CA ALA A 82 -20.31 -23.35 5.58
C ALA A 82 -21.57 -23.85 6.30
N GLU A 83 -22.54 -22.98 6.57
CA GLU A 83 -23.82 -23.37 7.16
C GLU A 83 -24.64 -24.31 6.25
N LEU A 84 -24.69 -24.05 4.94
CA LEU A 84 -25.35 -24.95 3.99
C LEU A 84 -24.69 -26.34 3.94
N VAL A 85 -23.37 -26.38 4.06
CA VAL A 85 -22.60 -27.64 4.16
C VAL A 85 -22.90 -28.37 5.47
N ASP A 86 -22.98 -27.65 6.61
CA ASP A 86 -23.40 -28.22 7.89
C ASP A 86 -24.82 -28.81 7.83
N GLN A 87 -25.69 -28.26 6.97
CA GLN A 87 -27.02 -28.78 6.67
C GLN A 87 -27.03 -29.96 5.68
N GLY A 88 -25.86 -30.40 5.22
CA GLY A 88 -25.66 -31.64 4.46
C GLY A 88 -25.52 -31.45 2.95
N LEU A 89 -25.36 -30.22 2.45
CA LEU A 89 -25.04 -29.97 1.04
C LEU A 89 -23.55 -30.20 0.79
N THR A 90 -23.20 -30.55 -0.45
CA THR A 90 -21.81 -30.42 -0.91
C THR A 90 -21.43 -28.96 -1.12
N VAL A 91 -20.14 -28.64 -1.12
CA VAL A 91 -19.65 -27.28 -1.40
C VAL A 91 -20.16 -26.75 -2.74
N GLU A 92 -20.18 -27.58 -3.79
CA GLU A 92 -20.68 -27.21 -5.12
C GLU A 92 -22.18 -26.89 -5.12
N GLU A 93 -22.99 -27.70 -4.41
CA GLU A 93 -24.42 -27.46 -4.25
C GLU A 93 -24.70 -26.19 -3.44
N ALA A 94 -23.94 -25.95 -2.36
CA ALA A 94 -24.06 -24.75 -1.55
C ALA A 94 -23.74 -23.48 -2.38
N ASN A 95 -22.63 -23.48 -3.13
CA ASN A 95 -22.27 -22.39 -4.04
C ASN A 95 -23.37 -22.13 -5.09
N THR A 96 -23.91 -23.20 -5.67
CA THR A 96 -25.00 -23.11 -6.65
C THR A 96 -26.29 -22.55 -6.04
N SER A 97 -26.64 -22.97 -4.82
CA SER A 97 -27.81 -22.45 -4.11
C SER A 97 -27.67 -20.96 -3.82
N ILE A 98 -26.51 -20.50 -3.34
CA ILE A 98 -26.27 -19.08 -3.05
C ILE A 98 -26.33 -18.25 -4.33
N THR A 99 -25.62 -18.65 -5.37
CA THR A 99 -25.56 -17.87 -6.62
C THR A 99 -26.95 -17.73 -7.26
N ASN A 100 -27.74 -18.80 -7.29
CA ASN A 100 -29.13 -18.74 -7.76
C ASN A 100 -30.03 -17.87 -6.88
N ALA A 101 -29.97 -18.05 -5.55
CA ALA A 101 -30.86 -17.34 -4.64
C ALA A 101 -30.57 -15.83 -4.63
N LEU A 102 -29.29 -15.43 -4.60
CA LEU A 102 -28.87 -14.03 -4.51
C LEU A 102 -28.63 -13.38 -5.87
N SER A 103 -29.00 -14.05 -6.98
CA SER A 103 -28.84 -13.54 -8.35
C SER A 103 -27.39 -13.20 -8.74
N ILE A 104 -26.41 -13.89 -8.14
CA ILE A 104 -24.99 -13.80 -8.50
C ILE A 104 -24.74 -14.67 -9.75
N PRO A 105 -23.88 -14.27 -10.70
CA PRO A 105 -23.54 -15.11 -11.85
C PRO A 105 -23.07 -16.51 -11.44
N SER A 106 -23.57 -17.54 -12.14
CA SER A 106 -23.40 -18.95 -11.76
C SER A 106 -21.96 -19.48 -11.84
N ASP A 107 -21.07 -18.75 -12.51
CA ASP A 107 -19.65 -19.06 -12.65
C ASP A 107 -18.79 -18.47 -11.52
N VAL A 108 -19.36 -17.65 -10.64
CA VAL A 108 -18.70 -17.15 -9.44
C VAL A 108 -18.60 -18.26 -8.40
N GLY A 109 -17.37 -18.60 -8.00
CA GLY A 109 -17.11 -19.52 -6.89
C GLY A 109 -16.98 -18.76 -5.57
N ILE A 110 -18.02 -18.76 -4.74
CA ILE A 110 -18.10 -17.99 -3.48
C ILE A 110 -16.90 -18.24 -2.55
N ASN A 111 -16.37 -19.46 -2.53
CA ASN A 111 -15.24 -19.85 -1.66
C ASN A 111 -13.88 -19.32 -2.13
N VAL A 112 -13.75 -18.88 -3.38
CA VAL A 112 -12.46 -18.51 -3.99
C VAL A 112 -12.47 -17.14 -4.66
N PHE A 113 -13.60 -16.45 -4.61
CA PHE A 113 -13.83 -15.19 -5.31
C PHE A 113 -13.70 -14.03 -4.34
N ASP A 114 -12.75 -13.14 -4.60
CA ASP A 114 -12.63 -11.87 -3.89
C ASP A 114 -13.57 -10.85 -4.54
N PRO A 115 -14.70 -10.49 -3.90
CA PRO A 115 -15.68 -9.60 -4.49
C PRO A 115 -15.21 -8.15 -4.59
N ILE A 116 -14.29 -7.71 -3.72
CA ILE A 116 -13.78 -6.33 -3.70
C ILE A 116 -12.79 -6.16 -4.85
N ALA A 117 -11.79 -7.04 -4.94
CA ALA A 117 -10.82 -7.02 -6.04
C ALA A 117 -11.51 -7.18 -7.40
N ALA A 118 -12.47 -8.11 -7.52
CA ALA A 118 -13.24 -8.30 -8.74
C ALA A 118 -14.05 -7.06 -9.14
N THR A 119 -14.62 -6.34 -8.17
CA THR A 119 -15.36 -5.09 -8.41
C THR A 119 -14.44 -4.00 -8.95
N ASN A 120 -13.30 -3.79 -8.29
CA ASN A 120 -12.30 -2.78 -8.68
C ASN A 120 -11.65 -3.08 -10.04
N ASN A 121 -11.57 -4.35 -10.41
CA ASN A 121 -11.10 -4.80 -11.73
C ASN A 121 -12.22 -4.88 -12.79
N ASN A 122 -13.46 -4.52 -12.43
CA ASN A 122 -14.63 -4.60 -13.30
C ASN A 122 -14.82 -6.00 -13.92
N GLU A 123 -14.60 -7.03 -13.11
CA GLU A 123 -14.81 -8.43 -13.44
C GLU A 123 -16.29 -8.81 -13.32
N LEU A 124 -16.73 -9.79 -14.11
CA LEU A 124 -18.11 -10.25 -14.10
C LEU A 124 -18.46 -10.84 -12.72
N GLY A 125 -19.56 -10.39 -12.12
CA GLY A 125 -20.01 -10.88 -10.81
C GLY A 125 -19.36 -10.18 -9.62
N GLY A 126 -18.39 -9.28 -9.83
CA GLY A 126 -17.76 -8.50 -8.75
C GLY A 126 -18.80 -7.70 -7.97
N VAL A 127 -19.50 -6.80 -8.66
CA VAL A 127 -20.52 -5.91 -8.06
C VAL A 127 -21.65 -6.70 -7.42
N GLU A 128 -22.17 -7.72 -8.12
CA GLU A 128 -23.27 -8.56 -7.62
C GLU A 128 -22.88 -9.30 -6.34
N THR A 129 -21.66 -9.86 -6.29
CA THR A 129 -21.17 -10.59 -5.12
C THR A 129 -20.85 -9.64 -3.96
N PHE A 130 -20.26 -8.47 -4.24
CA PHE A 130 -19.95 -7.47 -3.21
C PHE A 130 -21.23 -6.92 -2.57
N SER A 131 -22.21 -6.51 -3.40
CA SER A 131 -23.53 -6.08 -2.95
C SER A 131 -24.21 -7.13 -2.07
N ALA A 132 -24.26 -8.38 -2.53
CA ALA A 132 -24.89 -9.47 -1.80
C ALA A 132 -24.19 -9.72 -0.44
N MET A 133 -22.86 -9.67 -0.42
CA MET A 133 -22.07 -9.80 0.82
C MET A 133 -22.44 -8.72 1.83
N VAL A 134 -22.47 -7.45 1.40
CA VAL A 134 -22.77 -6.30 2.26
C VAL A 134 -24.21 -6.34 2.78
N GLN A 135 -25.18 -6.64 1.91
CA GLN A 135 -26.60 -6.74 2.29
C GLN A 135 -26.85 -7.89 3.28
N VAL A 136 -26.16 -9.03 3.12
CA VAL A 136 -26.20 -10.15 4.08
C VAL A 136 -25.59 -9.73 5.42
N GLN A 137 -24.48 -8.99 5.42
CA GLN A 137 -23.86 -8.48 6.65
C GLN A 137 -24.79 -7.54 7.43
N ASN A 138 -25.43 -6.60 6.72
CA ASN A 138 -26.42 -5.69 7.28
C ASN A 138 -27.56 -6.45 7.95
N LEU A 139 -28.09 -7.47 7.27
CA LEU A 139 -29.17 -8.31 7.79
C LEU A 139 -28.75 -9.06 9.05
N ILE A 140 -27.59 -9.72 9.03
CA ILE A 140 -27.09 -10.51 10.16
C ILE A 140 -26.87 -9.61 11.38
N THR A 141 -26.15 -8.51 11.20
CA THR A 141 -25.71 -7.65 12.31
C THR A 141 -26.88 -6.93 12.96
N GLN A 142 -27.78 -6.34 12.17
CA GLN A 142 -28.95 -5.62 12.69
C GLN A 142 -29.98 -6.56 13.34
N THR A 143 -30.21 -7.74 12.76
CA THR A 143 -31.06 -8.77 13.39
C THR A 143 -30.45 -9.25 14.70
N THR A 144 -29.11 -9.39 14.73
CA THR A 144 -28.37 -9.75 15.94
C THR A 144 -28.55 -8.70 17.03
N GLY A 145 -28.38 -7.41 16.72
CA GLY A 145 -28.61 -6.32 17.67
C GLY A 145 -30.02 -6.36 18.28
N LEU A 146 -31.05 -6.47 17.43
CA LEU A 146 -32.44 -6.58 17.89
C LEU A 146 -32.66 -7.74 18.88
N ILE A 147 -32.21 -8.95 18.50
CA ILE A 147 -32.42 -10.15 19.31
C ILE A 147 -31.55 -10.11 20.58
N ALA A 148 -30.33 -9.57 20.50
CA ALA A 148 -29.43 -9.40 21.63
C ALA A 148 -30.07 -8.49 22.68
N GLY A 149 -30.60 -7.34 22.27
CA GLY A 149 -31.37 -6.45 23.15
C GLY A 149 -32.59 -7.14 23.77
N ALA A 150 -33.34 -7.92 22.98
CA ALA A 150 -34.56 -8.59 23.43
C ALA A 150 -34.32 -9.79 24.36
N SER A 151 -33.11 -10.38 24.37
CA SER A 151 -32.84 -11.67 25.04
C SER A 151 -31.67 -11.66 26.02
N GLY A 152 -30.69 -10.76 25.83
CA GLY A 152 -29.42 -10.77 26.53
C GLY A 152 -28.53 -11.98 26.21
N LEU A 153 -28.81 -12.70 25.13
CA LEU A 153 -27.97 -13.82 24.66
C LEU A 153 -26.64 -13.30 24.09
N ALA A 154 -25.64 -14.18 24.02
CA ALA A 154 -24.36 -13.84 23.41
C ALA A 154 -24.49 -13.75 21.88
N ASN A 155 -23.81 -12.77 21.28
CA ASN A 155 -23.90 -12.48 19.84
C ASN A 155 -23.62 -13.71 18.96
N GLY A 156 -22.62 -14.54 19.29
CA GLY A 156 -22.30 -15.73 18.51
C GLY A 156 -23.49 -16.68 18.30
N ALA A 157 -24.22 -17.01 19.37
CA ALA A 157 -25.39 -17.89 19.27
C ALA A 157 -26.54 -17.28 18.46
N ILE A 158 -26.64 -15.94 18.46
CA ILE A 158 -27.65 -15.22 17.68
C ILE A 158 -27.25 -15.22 16.21
N VAL A 159 -25.99 -14.89 15.90
CA VAL A 159 -25.41 -14.90 14.55
C VAL A 159 -25.60 -16.28 13.91
N ASP A 160 -25.24 -17.37 14.60
CA ASP A 160 -25.42 -18.74 14.10
C ASP A 160 -26.87 -19.00 13.69
N GLN A 161 -27.83 -18.57 14.51
CA GLN A 161 -29.24 -18.74 14.22
C GLN A 161 -29.72 -17.86 13.05
N VAL A 162 -29.21 -16.64 12.91
CA VAL A 162 -29.55 -15.77 11.78
C VAL A 162 -28.99 -16.32 10.47
N VAL A 163 -27.73 -16.79 10.47
CA VAL A 163 -27.11 -17.47 9.32
C VAL A 163 -27.90 -18.73 8.95
N ASN A 164 -28.31 -19.53 9.94
CA ASN A 164 -29.16 -20.71 9.72
C ASN A 164 -30.52 -20.35 9.08
N ALA A 165 -31.16 -19.26 9.50
CA ALA A 165 -32.40 -18.76 8.91
C ALA A 165 -32.19 -18.30 7.45
N ILE A 166 -31.11 -17.59 7.15
CA ILE A 166 -30.74 -17.20 5.79
C ILE A 166 -30.50 -18.43 4.91
N ALA A 167 -29.70 -19.40 5.39
CA ALA A 167 -29.43 -20.64 4.68
C ALA A 167 -30.70 -21.46 4.40
N THR A 168 -31.66 -21.44 5.34
CA THR A 168 -32.98 -22.04 5.14
C THR A 168 -33.74 -21.33 4.02
N GLN A 169 -33.79 -19.99 4.04
CA GLN A 169 -34.45 -19.22 2.99
C GLN A 169 -33.82 -19.40 1.61
N ILE A 170 -32.49 -19.56 1.53
CA ILE A 170 -31.78 -19.85 0.28
C ILE A 170 -32.16 -21.22 -0.28
N GLN A 171 -32.38 -22.23 0.57
CA GLN A 171 -32.81 -23.55 0.10
C GLN A 171 -34.30 -23.60 -0.27
N THR A 172 -35.15 -22.79 0.37
CA THR A 172 -36.60 -22.82 0.12
C THR A 172 -37.05 -21.91 -1.02
N ASN A 173 -36.34 -20.81 -1.26
CA ASN A 173 -36.71 -19.83 -2.28
C ASN A 173 -35.88 -20.00 -3.55
N THR A 174 -36.50 -19.79 -4.70
CA THR A 174 -35.77 -19.68 -5.97
C THR A 174 -34.97 -18.38 -6.08
N THR A 175 -35.38 -17.35 -5.35
CA THR A 175 -34.72 -16.03 -5.29
C THR A 175 -34.97 -15.42 -3.91
N LEU A 176 -33.90 -14.99 -3.25
CA LEU A 176 -33.90 -14.26 -1.99
C LEU A 176 -33.53 -12.80 -2.29
N ASN A 177 -34.51 -11.92 -2.22
CA ASN A 177 -34.35 -10.48 -2.38
C ASN A 177 -34.17 -9.82 -1.01
N LEU A 178 -32.97 -9.28 -0.78
CA LEU A 178 -32.57 -8.67 0.50
C LEU A 178 -33.16 -7.26 0.71
N THR A 179 -33.96 -6.76 -0.22
CA THR A 179 -34.79 -5.54 -0.09
C THR A 179 -36.30 -5.83 -0.05
N ASP A 180 -36.71 -7.11 -0.08
CA ASP A 180 -38.11 -7.50 0.06
C ASP A 180 -38.52 -7.60 1.54
N VAL A 181 -39.53 -6.82 1.91
CA VAL A 181 -40.01 -6.71 3.29
C VAL A 181 -40.51 -8.07 3.84
N ASP A 182 -41.25 -8.85 3.06
CA ASP A 182 -41.83 -10.09 3.55
C ASP A 182 -40.73 -11.15 3.78
N GLN A 183 -39.72 -11.20 2.91
CA GLN A 183 -38.60 -12.14 3.04
C GLN A 183 -37.68 -11.78 4.21
N ILE A 184 -37.33 -10.50 4.38
CA ILE A 184 -36.52 -10.04 5.52
C ILE A 184 -37.27 -10.24 6.84
N GLU A 185 -38.56 -9.90 6.92
CA GLU A 185 -39.35 -10.12 8.13
C GLU A 185 -39.45 -11.61 8.50
N THR A 186 -39.51 -12.49 7.50
CA THR A 186 -39.50 -13.94 7.72
C THR A 186 -38.17 -14.38 8.37
N ILE A 187 -37.03 -13.91 7.88
CA ILE A 187 -35.71 -14.24 8.43
C ILE A 187 -35.59 -13.78 9.89
N ILE A 188 -36.01 -12.55 10.20
CA ILE A 188 -35.97 -12.02 11.57
C ILE A 188 -36.81 -12.89 12.51
N ASN A 189 -38.04 -13.23 12.11
CA ASN A 189 -38.96 -14.01 12.93
C ASN A 189 -38.49 -15.46 13.10
N ASP A 190 -37.98 -16.10 12.05
CA ASP A 190 -37.42 -17.45 12.11
C ASP A 190 -36.20 -17.48 13.04
N SER A 191 -35.34 -16.46 12.96
CA SER A 191 -34.16 -16.32 13.83
C SER A 191 -34.55 -16.21 15.30
N ALA A 192 -35.47 -15.30 15.63
CA ALA A 192 -35.94 -15.12 17.00
C ALA A 192 -36.67 -16.36 17.54
N THR A 193 -37.51 -16.99 16.70
CA THR A 193 -38.24 -18.22 17.07
C THR A 193 -37.28 -19.37 17.37
N GLY A 194 -36.22 -19.54 16.58
CA GLY A 194 -35.18 -20.54 16.81
C GLY A 194 -34.51 -20.41 18.19
N LEU A 195 -34.40 -19.19 18.71
CA LEU A 195 -33.83 -18.87 20.03
C LEU A 195 -34.87 -18.78 21.15
N GLY A 196 -36.16 -18.94 20.83
CA GLY A 196 -37.25 -18.78 21.80
C GLY A 196 -37.46 -17.34 22.28
N VAL A 197 -37.09 -16.35 21.45
CA VAL A 197 -37.25 -14.91 21.69
C VAL A 197 -38.47 -14.42 20.92
N ASP A 198 -39.31 -13.57 21.55
CA ASP A 198 -40.47 -12.97 20.91
C ASP A 198 -40.16 -11.55 20.45
N VAL A 199 -40.00 -11.38 19.14
CA VAL A 199 -39.82 -10.07 18.49
C VAL A 199 -41.02 -9.69 17.63
N SER A 200 -42.16 -10.38 17.75
CA SER A 200 -43.30 -10.22 16.83
C SER A 200 -43.92 -8.82 16.82
N ALA A 201 -43.75 -8.06 17.91
CA ALA A 201 -44.18 -6.66 17.99
C ALA A 201 -43.17 -5.66 17.39
N LEU A 202 -41.94 -6.11 17.10
CA LEU A 202 -40.80 -5.30 16.69
C LEU A 202 -40.39 -5.60 15.23
N SER A 203 -40.64 -6.83 14.76
CA SER A 203 -40.14 -7.36 13.49
C SER A 203 -40.47 -6.48 12.29
N THR A 204 -41.68 -5.93 12.21
CA THR A 204 -42.09 -5.10 11.07
C THR A 204 -41.29 -3.81 10.98
N GLY A 205 -41.04 -3.13 12.12
CA GLY A 205 -40.22 -1.91 12.12
C GLY A 205 -38.75 -2.21 11.91
N ALA A 206 -38.22 -3.28 12.53
CA ALA A 206 -36.84 -3.70 12.31
C ALA A 206 -36.57 -4.05 10.85
N THR A 207 -37.54 -4.70 10.19
CA THR A 207 -37.51 -4.99 8.76
C THR A 207 -37.40 -3.71 7.93
N GLN A 208 -38.15 -2.65 8.28
CA GLN A 208 -38.08 -1.38 7.56
C GLN A 208 -36.68 -0.76 7.61
N ILE A 209 -36.02 -0.83 8.77
CA ILE A 209 -34.66 -0.30 8.97
C ILE A 209 -33.65 -1.11 8.13
N ILE A 210 -33.68 -2.44 8.23
CA ILE A 210 -32.76 -3.32 7.48
C ILE A 210 -32.95 -3.18 5.97
N VAL A 211 -34.20 -3.17 5.50
CA VAL A 211 -34.52 -2.98 4.09
C VAL A 211 -34.08 -1.60 3.60
N ALA A 212 -34.26 -0.54 4.40
CA ALA A 212 -33.80 0.80 4.02
C ALA A 212 -32.27 0.84 3.83
N ALA A 213 -31.51 0.25 4.73
CA ALA A 213 -30.06 0.13 4.58
C ALA A 213 -29.66 -0.67 3.32
N ASN A 214 -30.33 -1.81 3.06
CA ASN A 214 -30.04 -2.62 1.88
C ASN A 214 -30.46 -1.95 0.56
N GLN A 215 -31.49 -1.11 0.57
CA GLN A 215 -31.87 -0.29 -0.58
C GLN A 215 -30.80 0.78 -0.87
N LYS A 216 -30.16 1.35 0.16
CA LYS A 216 -29.04 2.30 -0.05
C LYS A 216 -27.83 1.65 -0.73
N ILE A 217 -27.62 0.35 -0.53
CA ILE A 217 -26.62 -0.42 -1.29
C ILE A 217 -27.00 -0.51 -2.77
N GLU A 218 -28.27 -0.82 -3.09
CA GLU A 218 -28.73 -0.86 -4.49
C GLU A 218 -28.68 0.52 -5.17
N GLU A 219 -28.99 1.59 -4.43
CA GLU A 219 -28.89 2.98 -4.92
C GLU A 219 -27.43 3.37 -5.19
N ALA A 220 -26.49 3.01 -4.32
CA ALA A 220 -25.06 3.25 -4.53
C ALA A 220 -24.56 2.60 -5.83
N ILE A 221 -25.00 1.38 -6.15
CA ILE A 221 -24.67 0.70 -7.42
C ILE A 221 -25.17 1.48 -8.64
N ALA A 222 -26.32 2.15 -8.52
CA ALA A 222 -26.88 2.93 -9.62
C ALA A 222 -26.18 4.29 -9.82
N ASP A 223 -25.63 4.85 -8.75
CA ASP A 223 -25.09 6.22 -8.71
C ASP A 223 -23.55 6.30 -8.80
N SER A 224 -22.85 5.19 -8.57
CA SER A 224 -21.39 5.11 -8.52
C SER A 224 -20.79 4.22 -9.61
N SER A 225 -19.55 4.50 -10.00
CA SER A 225 -18.75 3.56 -10.79
C SER A 225 -18.22 2.42 -9.90
N PRO A 226 -17.81 1.26 -10.46
CA PRO A 226 -17.35 0.12 -9.68
C PRO A 226 -16.26 0.47 -8.64
N ASN A 227 -15.29 1.31 -9.00
CA ASN A 227 -14.18 1.70 -8.13
C ASN A 227 -14.58 2.67 -7.00
N GLU A 228 -15.80 3.24 -7.06
CA GLU A 228 -16.34 4.12 -6.01
C GLU A 228 -17.29 3.34 -5.06
N LEU A 229 -17.59 2.06 -5.36
CA LEU A 229 -18.56 1.28 -4.58
C LEU A 229 -18.04 0.90 -3.21
N GLU A 230 -16.73 0.71 -3.05
CA GLU A 230 -16.14 0.38 -1.75
C GLU A 230 -16.40 1.50 -0.73
N GLU A 231 -16.12 2.76 -1.09
CA GLU A 231 -16.41 3.92 -0.25
C GLU A 231 -17.92 4.08 -0.02
N ALA A 232 -18.73 3.94 -1.08
CA ALA A 232 -20.17 4.09 -0.99
C ALA A 232 -20.81 3.04 -0.06
N PHE A 233 -20.40 1.77 -0.18
CA PHE A 233 -20.87 0.69 0.68
C PHE A 233 -20.38 0.86 2.11
N ALA A 234 -19.13 1.27 2.31
CA ALA A 234 -18.58 1.53 3.64
C ALA A 234 -19.38 2.62 4.38
N LYS A 235 -19.83 3.68 3.70
CA LYS A 235 -20.67 4.72 4.33
C LYS A 235 -22.00 4.17 4.81
N VAL A 236 -22.64 3.34 3.99
CA VAL A 236 -23.90 2.67 4.38
C VAL A 236 -23.66 1.71 5.53
N GLN A 237 -22.62 0.86 5.46
CA GLN A 237 -22.30 -0.12 6.50
C GLN A 237 -21.91 0.53 7.82
N LYS A 238 -21.19 1.67 7.81
CA LYS A 238 -20.83 2.38 9.02
C LYS A 238 -22.06 2.83 9.83
N ILE A 239 -23.13 3.22 9.14
CA ILE A 239 -24.42 3.53 9.77
C ILE A 239 -25.17 2.26 10.15
N ALA A 240 -25.33 1.33 9.21
CA ALA A 240 -26.13 0.11 9.40
C ALA A 240 -25.58 -0.80 10.52
N LEU A 241 -24.27 -1.01 10.55
CA LEU A 241 -23.57 -1.85 11.54
C LEU A 241 -23.26 -1.09 12.84
N GLY A 242 -23.34 0.25 12.83
CA GLY A 242 -23.10 1.11 13.97
C GLY A 242 -24.39 1.65 14.58
N GLU A 243 -24.75 2.88 14.23
CA GLU A 243 -25.88 3.63 14.81
C GLU A 243 -27.21 2.88 14.69
N SER A 244 -27.55 2.34 13.50
CA SER A 244 -28.80 1.62 13.29
C SER A 244 -28.87 0.29 14.06
N THR A 245 -27.74 -0.41 14.21
CA THR A 245 -27.69 -1.66 15.01
C THR A 245 -27.85 -1.35 16.49
N ASN A 246 -27.22 -0.30 17.01
CA ASN A 246 -27.38 0.14 18.39
C ASN A 246 -28.83 0.51 18.70
N ASP A 247 -29.50 1.21 17.78
CA ASP A 247 -30.91 1.55 17.90
C ASP A 247 -31.80 0.31 17.98
N LEU A 248 -31.52 -0.71 17.15
CA LEU A 248 -32.24 -1.98 17.18
C LEU A 248 -32.00 -2.74 18.49
N GLU A 249 -30.79 -2.69 19.04
CA GLU A 249 -30.49 -3.25 20.36
C GLU A 249 -31.28 -2.54 21.47
N GLU A 250 -31.33 -1.20 21.46
CA GLU A 250 -32.14 -0.42 22.40
C GLU A 250 -33.64 -0.69 22.26
N VAL A 251 -34.12 -0.91 21.03
CA VAL A 251 -35.50 -1.32 20.76
C VAL A 251 -35.78 -2.70 21.35
N GLY A 252 -34.88 -3.68 21.14
CA GLY A 252 -34.98 -5.01 21.73
C GLY A 252 -35.00 -4.97 23.26
N ALA A 253 -34.14 -4.13 23.86
CA ALA A 253 -34.07 -3.91 25.30
C ALA A 253 -35.27 -3.13 25.87
N GLY A 254 -36.11 -2.55 25.00
CA GLY A 254 -37.26 -1.72 25.36
C GLY A 254 -36.89 -0.34 25.91
N THR A 255 -35.67 0.14 25.65
CA THR A 255 -35.20 1.49 26.03
C THR A 255 -35.47 2.53 24.95
N LYS A 256 -35.64 2.11 23.70
CA LYS A 256 -36.08 2.93 22.56
C LYS A 256 -37.36 2.36 21.96
N SER A 257 -38.23 3.22 21.41
CA SER A 257 -39.43 2.75 20.72
C SER A 257 -39.11 2.36 19.27
N ILE A 258 -39.79 1.35 18.73
CA ILE A 258 -39.57 0.93 17.34
C ILE A 258 -39.93 2.05 16.36
N GLU A 259 -40.93 2.88 16.67
CA GLU A 259 -41.32 4.02 15.83
C GLU A 259 -40.24 5.10 15.76
N GLU A 260 -39.52 5.34 16.87
CA GLU A 260 -38.41 6.30 16.94
C GLU A 260 -37.20 5.78 16.17
N ALA A 261 -36.83 4.51 16.37
CA ALA A 261 -35.74 3.88 15.60
C ALA A 261 -36.02 3.88 14.09
N VAL A 262 -37.25 3.59 13.66
CA VAL A 262 -37.63 3.67 12.23
C VAL A 262 -37.49 5.10 11.71
N ALA A 263 -37.92 6.11 12.48
CA ALA A 263 -37.83 7.50 12.05
C ALA A 263 -36.39 8.00 11.89
N GLU A 264 -35.46 7.48 12.69
CA GLU A 264 -34.04 7.88 12.66
C GLU A 264 -33.24 7.11 11.60
N ASN A 265 -33.59 5.85 11.33
CA ASN A 265 -32.80 4.97 10.45
C ASN A 265 -33.45 4.69 9.10
N THR A 266 -34.40 5.52 8.64
CA THR A 266 -35.01 5.41 7.31
C THR A 266 -35.20 6.76 6.64
N GLY A 267 -35.42 6.78 5.32
CA GLY A 267 -35.70 7.99 4.54
C GLY A 267 -34.62 9.06 4.67
N ASP A 268 -35.04 10.33 4.70
CA ASP A 268 -34.14 11.50 4.73
C ASP A 268 -33.15 11.47 5.92
N ALA A 269 -33.53 10.87 7.06
CA ALA A 269 -32.65 10.79 8.22
C ALA A 269 -31.47 9.84 7.97
N LEU A 270 -31.73 8.67 7.37
CA LEU A 270 -30.68 7.75 6.95
C LEU A 270 -29.77 8.39 5.88
N ASP A 271 -30.36 9.11 4.93
CA ASP A 271 -29.60 9.84 3.90
C ASP A 271 -28.67 10.89 4.52
N GLU A 272 -29.14 11.64 5.52
CA GLU A 272 -28.31 12.63 6.20
C GLU A 272 -27.17 11.97 6.99
N GLN A 273 -27.43 10.84 7.65
CA GLN A 273 -26.40 10.07 8.36
C GLN A 273 -25.30 9.57 7.40
N ILE A 274 -25.69 8.95 6.28
CA ILE A 274 -24.75 8.43 5.27
C ILE A 274 -23.91 9.56 4.67
N ASN A 275 -24.55 10.68 4.28
CA ASN A 275 -23.85 11.80 3.63
C ASN A 275 -22.89 12.55 4.56
N ASN A 276 -23.16 12.55 5.87
CA ASN A 276 -22.29 13.21 6.86
C ASN A 276 -21.23 12.27 7.45
N THR A 277 -21.23 10.99 7.06
CA THR A 277 -20.29 10.00 7.57
C THR A 277 -18.99 10.01 6.77
N GLU A 278 -17.89 10.17 7.48
CA GLU A 278 -16.54 9.94 6.95
C GLU A 278 -16.18 8.46 7.15
N VAL A 279 -15.79 7.79 6.08
CA VAL A 279 -15.18 6.45 6.12
C VAL A 279 -13.66 6.58 6.06
N LEU A 280 -12.95 5.51 6.38
CA LEU A 280 -11.50 5.49 6.16
C LEU A 280 -11.26 5.49 4.64
N SER A 281 -10.25 6.25 4.19
CA SER A 281 -9.89 6.31 2.76
C SER A 281 -9.57 4.93 2.20
N ALA A 282 -9.80 4.76 0.91
CA ALA A 282 -9.34 3.56 0.22
C ALA A 282 -7.82 3.46 0.34
N ASN A 283 -7.30 2.26 0.52
CA ASN A 283 -5.84 2.09 0.54
C ASN A 283 -5.26 2.48 -0.83
N PRO A 284 -4.09 3.14 -0.86
CA PRO A 284 -3.31 3.23 -2.08
C PRO A 284 -3.05 1.82 -2.67
N THR A 285 -2.86 1.74 -3.98
CA THR A 285 -2.80 0.44 -4.69
C THR A 285 -1.47 0.14 -5.37
N ASP A 286 -0.62 1.15 -5.56
CA ASP A 286 0.67 1.00 -6.23
C ASP A 286 1.63 2.14 -5.86
N ILE A 287 2.94 1.88 -5.86
CA ILE A 287 3.98 2.91 -5.79
C ILE A 287 4.85 2.79 -7.03
N SER A 288 5.03 3.89 -7.76
CA SER A 288 5.97 3.96 -8.86
C SER A 288 7.17 4.81 -8.47
N LEU A 289 8.37 4.37 -8.85
CA LEU A 289 9.61 5.14 -8.77
C LEU A 289 10.07 5.54 -10.18
N SER A 290 10.33 6.83 -10.39
CA SER A 290 10.62 7.36 -11.75
C SER A 290 11.93 6.86 -12.35
N ASN A 291 12.90 6.46 -11.52
CA ASN A 291 14.19 5.92 -11.91
C ASN A 291 14.75 5.10 -10.74
N ASP A 292 15.29 3.93 -11.04
CA ASP A 292 15.76 2.93 -10.08
C ASP A 292 17.26 2.67 -10.21
N THR A 293 18.00 3.56 -10.88
CA THR A 293 19.43 3.39 -11.17
C THR A 293 20.21 4.62 -10.74
N VAL A 294 21.31 4.41 -10.03
CA VAL A 294 22.26 5.47 -9.63
C VAL A 294 23.67 5.05 -10.00
N ALA A 295 24.48 5.97 -10.51
CA ALA A 295 25.89 5.70 -10.75
C ALA A 295 26.64 5.55 -9.42
N GLU A 296 27.72 4.76 -9.42
CA GLU A 296 28.63 4.72 -8.28
C GLU A 296 29.41 6.04 -8.11
N GLU A 297 30.10 6.16 -6.98
CA GLU A 297 30.99 7.29 -6.65
C GLU A 297 30.32 8.67 -6.80
N GLN A 298 29.01 8.71 -6.59
CA GLN A 298 28.26 9.96 -6.48
C GLN A 298 28.28 10.46 -5.04
N ALA A 299 28.17 11.78 -4.89
CA ALA A 299 28.13 12.40 -3.58
C ALA A 299 26.93 11.90 -2.76
N ILE A 300 27.07 11.86 -1.43
CA ILE A 300 25.94 11.62 -0.52
C ILE A 300 24.83 12.66 -0.81
N GLY A 301 23.58 12.21 -0.81
CA GLY A 301 22.41 13.00 -1.12
C GLY A 301 22.05 13.04 -2.61
N THR A 302 22.68 12.18 -3.42
CA THR A 302 22.36 12.04 -4.85
C THR A 302 20.93 11.53 -5.02
N GLU A 303 20.17 12.18 -5.89
CA GLU A 303 18.81 11.79 -6.22
C GLU A 303 18.82 10.54 -7.11
N VAL A 304 18.06 9.53 -6.70
CA VAL A 304 17.86 8.30 -7.47
C VAL A 304 16.61 8.44 -8.34
N GLY A 305 15.49 8.82 -7.74
CA GLY A 305 14.21 8.98 -8.43
C GLY A 305 13.14 9.58 -7.52
N THR A 306 11.99 9.87 -8.12
CA THR A 306 10.83 10.43 -7.44
C THR A 306 9.70 9.40 -7.37
N PHE A 307 9.09 9.25 -6.20
CA PHE A 307 7.93 8.40 -5.98
C PHE A 307 6.62 9.08 -6.41
N SER A 308 5.70 8.26 -6.90
CA SER A 308 4.31 8.57 -7.14
C SER A 308 3.43 7.40 -6.73
N THR A 309 2.18 7.65 -6.38
CA THR A 309 1.24 6.63 -5.91
C THR A 309 0.03 6.55 -6.81
N VAL A 310 -0.47 5.34 -7.05
CA VAL A 310 -1.80 5.13 -7.62
C VAL A 310 -2.76 4.93 -6.46
N ASP A 311 -3.73 5.82 -6.37
CA ASP A 311 -4.72 5.84 -5.32
C ASP A 311 -6.12 5.92 -5.92
N PRO A 312 -7.08 5.09 -5.49
CA PRO A 312 -8.48 5.23 -5.86
C PRO A 312 -9.05 6.61 -5.51
N ASP A 313 -8.59 7.23 -4.42
CA ASP A 313 -9.09 8.50 -3.93
C ASP A 313 -8.44 9.68 -4.65
N THR A 314 -9.26 10.43 -5.41
CA THR A 314 -8.74 11.55 -6.22
C THR A 314 -8.50 12.81 -5.39
N GLY A 315 -7.31 13.40 -5.53
CA GLY A 315 -6.98 14.70 -4.95
C GLY A 315 -6.33 14.63 -3.57
N GLU A 316 -6.00 13.44 -3.10
CA GLU A 316 -5.25 13.22 -1.88
C GLU A 316 -3.76 13.50 -2.05
N THR A 317 -3.08 13.69 -0.93
CA THR A 317 -1.62 13.92 -0.90
C THR A 317 -0.94 12.74 -0.25
N HIS A 318 0.02 12.15 -0.96
CA HIS A 318 0.75 10.99 -0.47
C HIS A 318 2.07 11.37 0.19
N THR A 319 2.40 10.64 1.25
CA THR A 319 3.69 10.72 1.95
C THR A 319 4.41 9.39 1.85
N TYR A 320 5.75 9.44 1.79
CA TYR A 320 6.58 8.26 1.56
C TYR A 320 7.55 8.06 2.73
N SER A 321 7.77 6.81 3.11
CA SER A 321 8.73 6.47 4.17
C SER A 321 9.38 5.10 3.95
N LEU A 322 10.62 4.95 4.39
CA LEU A 322 11.31 3.66 4.46
C LEU A 322 10.85 2.93 5.72
N VAL A 323 10.43 1.68 5.58
CA VAL A 323 9.82 0.89 6.68
C VAL A 323 10.47 -0.49 6.80
N PRO A 324 10.50 -1.08 8.01
CA PRO A 324 11.05 -2.42 8.19
C PRO A 324 10.13 -3.50 7.57
N GLY A 325 10.69 -4.62 7.13
CA GLY A 325 9.95 -5.73 6.54
C GLY A 325 10.75 -6.58 5.57
N PHE A 326 10.07 -7.44 4.80
CA PHE A 326 10.73 -8.10 3.67
C PHE A 326 11.17 -7.04 2.65
N GLY A 327 12.35 -7.17 2.06
CA GLY A 327 12.87 -6.18 1.09
C GLY A 327 13.55 -4.95 1.69
N ASP A 328 13.67 -4.83 3.03
CA ASP A 328 14.22 -3.64 3.72
C ASP A 328 15.76 -3.63 3.90
N THR A 329 16.46 -4.60 3.30
CA THR A 329 17.86 -4.94 3.61
C THR A 329 18.81 -3.75 3.57
N ASP A 330 18.62 -2.85 2.60
CA ASP A 330 19.50 -1.71 2.34
C ASP A 330 18.86 -0.35 2.68
N ASN A 331 17.75 -0.32 3.42
CA ASN A 331 17.04 0.93 3.75
C ASN A 331 17.97 2.00 4.36
N ASP A 332 18.95 1.60 5.17
CA ASP A 332 19.89 2.54 5.83
C ASP A 332 20.81 3.30 4.84
N ASN A 333 20.96 2.81 3.60
CA ASN A 333 21.75 3.45 2.54
C ASN A 333 20.98 4.56 1.80
N PHE A 334 19.71 4.79 2.16
CA PHE A 334 18.84 5.75 1.52
C PHE A 334 18.06 6.60 2.52
N GLU A 335 17.61 7.76 2.04
CA GLU A 335 16.63 8.60 2.71
C GLU A 335 15.57 9.05 1.71
N ILE A 336 14.39 9.36 2.22
CA ILE A 336 13.32 9.97 1.43
C ILE A 336 13.10 11.39 1.93
N VAL A 337 13.26 12.35 1.02
CA VAL A 337 12.98 13.77 1.29
C VAL A 337 11.79 14.17 0.43
N ASP A 338 10.68 14.51 1.09
CA ASP A 338 9.36 14.68 0.47
C ASP A 338 8.92 13.39 -0.25
N ASN A 339 9.04 13.34 -1.58
CA ASN A 339 8.78 12.16 -2.40
C ASN A 339 10.00 11.73 -3.23
N VAL A 340 11.20 12.21 -2.89
CA VAL A 340 12.44 11.93 -3.64
C VAL A 340 13.32 10.97 -2.85
N LEU A 341 13.70 9.86 -3.49
CA LEU A 341 14.68 8.91 -2.96
C LEU A 341 16.10 9.46 -3.16
N LYS A 342 16.89 9.51 -2.09
CA LYS A 342 18.28 9.99 -2.11
C LYS A 342 19.23 9.03 -1.43
N THR A 343 20.49 9.01 -1.85
CA THR A 343 21.54 8.20 -1.24
C THR A 343 22.03 8.81 0.07
N THR A 344 22.32 7.99 1.08
CA THR A 344 22.99 8.44 2.33
C THR A 344 24.47 8.06 2.38
N VAL A 345 24.92 7.29 1.39
CA VAL A 345 26.28 6.80 1.21
C VAL A 345 26.74 7.02 -0.24
N SER A 346 28.05 6.94 -0.47
CA SER A 346 28.59 6.71 -1.81
C SER A 346 28.56 5.21 -2.09
N PHE A 347 28.11 4.81 -3.28
CA PHE A 347 28.10 3.41 -3.70
C PHE A 347 29.39 3.05 -4.44
N ASP A 348 29.73 1.77 -4.38
CA ASP A 348 30.89 1.12 -5.00
C ASP A 348 30.36 -0.15 -5.69
N TYR A 349 30.39 -0.14 -7.02
CA TYR A 349 29.81 -1.17 -7.88
C TYR A 349 30.47 -2.53 -7.66
N GLU A 350 31.79 -2.56 -7.46
CA GLU A 350 32.55 -3.79 -7.18
C GLU A 350 32.14 -4.46 -5.86
N THR A 351 31.62 -3.67 -4.91
CA THR A 351 31.16 -4.16 -3.61
C THR A 351 29.73 -4.70 -3.70
N GLN A 352 28.80 -3.93 -4.26
CA GLN A 352 27.38 -4.30 -4.35
C GLN A 352 26.72 -3.57 -5.53
N THR A 353 26.11 -4.34 -6.43
CA THR A 353 25.52 -3.80 -7.68
C THR A 353 24.02 -3.53 -7.57
N GLU A 354 23.35 -4.06 -6.54
CA GLU A 354 21.90 -3.98 -6.35
C GLU A 354 21.59 -3.80 -4.86
N HIS A 355 20.65 -2.90 -4.55
CA HIS A 355 20.18 -2.63 -3.19
C HIS A 355 18.66 -2.79 -3.11
N SER A 356 18.17 -3.42 -2.05
CA SER A 356 16.74 -3.62 -1.81
C SER A 356 16.22 -2.65 -0.75
N ILE A 357 15.16 -1.92 -1.08
CA ILE A 357 14.45 -1.05 -0.14
C ILE A 357 12.97 -1.38 -0.06
N ARG A 358 12.36 -1.11 1.09
CA ARG A 358 10.91 -1.23 1.31
C ARG A 358 10.31 0.14 1.62
N VAL A 359 9.36 0.56 0.79
CA VAL A 359 8.74 1.88 0.85
C VAL A 359 7.28 1.74 1.21
N GLN A 360 6.82 2.59 2.12
CA GLN A 360 5.40 2.79 2.41
C GLN A 360 4.93 4.11 1.79
N THR A 361 3.78 4.10 1.14
CA THR A 361 2.98 5.30 0.86
C THR A 361 1.80 5.40 1.83
N SER A 362 1.45 6.63 2.23
CA SER A 362 0.25 6.90 3.03
C SER A 362 -0.45 8.16 2.53
N ASP A 363 -1.76 8.07 2.44
CA ASP A 363 -2.70 9.16 2.10
C ASP A 363 -2.89 10.20 3.22
N GLY A 364 -2.43 9.89 4.45
CA GLY A 364 -2.68 10.69 5.65
C GLY A 364 -4.09 10.55 6.26
N ASN A 365 -4.97 9.74 5.65
CA ASN A 365 -6.36 9.48 6.02
C ASN A 365 -6.60 8.04 6.50
N GLY A 366 -5.53 7.23 6.57
CA GLY A 366 -5.54 5.89 7.16
C GLY A 366 -5.18 4.80 6.16
N GLY A 367 -5.23 5.11 4.86
CA GLY A 367 -4.79 4.24 3.80
C GLY A 367 -3.27 4.16 3.72
N VAL A 368 -2.76 2.93 3.57
CA VAL A 368 -1.34 2.65 3.41
C VAL A 368 -1.11 1.56 2.38
N TYR A 369 0.01 1.65 1.66
CA TYR A 369 0.49 0.60 0.76
C TYR A 369 2.00 0.46 0.87
N PHE A 370 2.50 -0.76 0.62
CA PHE A 370 3.90 -1.10 0.76
C PHE A 370 4.43 -1.75 -0.51
N GLU A 371 5.62 -1.34 -0.93
CA GLU A 371 6.27 -1.92 -2.10
C GLU A 371 7.78 -2.02 -1.91
N ASP A 372 8.35 -3.09 -2.45
CA ASP A 372 9.78 -3.34 -2.44
C ASP A 372 10.38 -2.88 -3.78
N PHE A 373 11.46 -2.10 -3.73
CA PHE A 373 12.19 -1.64 -4.90
C PHE A 373 13.62 -2.16 -4.92
N THR A 374 14.10 -2.53 -6.11
CA THR A 374 15.51 -2.81 -6.36
C THR A 374 16.16 -1.58 -6.99
N ILE A 375 17.15 -1.00 -6.30
CA ILE A 375 17.96 0.10 -6.82
C ILE A 375 19.25 -0.47 -7.39
N ASN A 376 19.51 -0.20 -8.67
CA ASN A 376 20.69 -0.65 -9.39
C ASN A 376 21.81 0.38 -9.28
N VAL A 377 23.02 -0.09 -9.03
CA VAL A 377 24.23 0.72 -9.14
C VAL A 377 24.81 0.52 -10.53
N SER A 378 25.11 1.59 -11.27
CA SER A 378 25.80 1.50 -12.57
C SER A 378 27.29 1.79 -12.42
N ASP A 379 28.09 0.92 -13.05
CA ASP A 379 29.56 0.97 -13.13
C ASP A 379 30.06 2.25 -13.83
N VAL A 380 31.07 2.90 -13.24
CA VAL A 380 31.82 4.05 -13.79
C VAL A 380 33.30 3.67 -13.85
N ASN A 381 33.97 3.78 -15.01
CA ASN A 381 35.36 3.33 -15.07
C ASN A 381 36.32 4.27 -14.32
N GLU A 382 37.08 3.76 -13.34
CA GLU A 382 38.13 4.54 -12.68
C GLU A 382 39.48 4.41 -13.37
N ILE A 383 40.07 5.57 -13.66
CA ILE A 383 41.39 5.67 -14.27
C ILE A 383 42.30 6.51 -13.37
N VAL A 384 43.20 5.83 -12.67
CA VAL A 384 44.16 6.47 -11.74
C VAL A 384 45.57 6.45 -12.32
N GLY A 385 46.18 7.63 -12.43
CA GLY A 385 47.56 7.84 -12.83
C GLY A 385 48.57 7.50 -11.75
N THR A 386 49.83 7.88 -12.01
CA THR A 386 50.94 7.70 -11.07
C THR A 386 51.37 9.06 -10.53
N SER A 387 52.37 9.11 -9.63
CA SER A 387 52.98 10.40 -9.22
C SER A 387 53.90 11.00 -10.29
N GLY A 388 53.66 10.68 -11.57
CA GLY A 388 54.58 10.83 -12.69
C GLY A 388 54.18 11.96 -13.64
N ARG A 389 54.44 11.77 -14.92
CA ARG A 389 53.78 12.54 -15.98
C ARG A 389 53.09 11.49 -16.83
N ASP A 390 51.78 11.48 -16.77
CA ASP A 390 50.94 10.49 -17.40
C ASP A 390 50.15 11.08 -18.57
N VAL A 391 49.72 10.17 -19.45
CA VAL A 391 48.74 10.44 -20.49
C VAL A 391 47.61 9.46 -20.25
N LEU A 392 46.54 9.97 -19.66
CA LEU A 392 45.35 9.19 -19.31
C LEU A 392 44.28 9.46 -20.36
N THR A 393 43.58 8.42 -20.77
CA THR A 393 42.49 8.49 -21.74
C THR A 393 41.38 7.58 -21.29
N GLY A 394 40.22 8.17 -21.10
CA GLY A 394 38.94 7.54 -20.82
C GLY A 394 38.50 6.56 -21.89
N THR A 395 37.35 5.96 -21.63
CA THR A 395 36.57 5.16 -22.55
C THR A 395 35.64 6.06 -23.37
N ASP A 396 34.53 5.54 -23.90
CA ASP A 396 33.45 6.36 -24.49
C ASP A 396 32.22 6.38 -23.54
N SER A 397 32.40 5.93 -22.30
CA SER A 397 31.43 5.92 -21.20
C SER A 397 31.85 6.92 -20.13
N ASP A 398 30.98 7.23 -19.18
CA ASP A 398 31.30 8.10 -18.05
C ASP A 398 32.51 7.54 -17.27
N ASP A 399 33.59 8.31 -17.18
CA ASP A 399 34.82 7.90 -16.50
C ASP A 399 35.19 8.81 -15.31
N LEU A 400 35.83 8.22 -14.31
CA LEU A 400 36.46 8.92 -13.18
C LEU A 400 37.98 8.95 -13.37
N ILE A 401 38.52 10.10 -13.80
CA ILE A 401 39.94 10.22 -14.16
C ILE A 401 40.70 11.03 -13.10
N THR A 402 41.63 10.36 -12.41
CA THR A 402 42.52 10.98 -11.40
C THR A 402 43.97 10.96 -11.89
N GLY A 403 44.53 12.12 -12.23
CA GLY A 403 45.93 12.25 -12.69
C GLY A 403 46.96 11.87 -11.61
N MET A 404 46.67 12.24 -10.36
CA MET A 404 47.59 12.24 -9.22
C MET A 404 48.68 13.33 -9.38
N GLN A 405 49.86 13.14 -8.78
CA GLN A 405 50.89 14.18 -8.77
C GLN A 405 51.62 14.25 -10.11
N GLY A 406 51.88 15.48 -10.53
CA GLY A 406 52.68 15.79 -11.68
C GLY A 406 51.84 16.41 -12.80
N PRO A 407 52.48 16.88 -13.89
CA PRO A 407 51.77 17.58 -14.95
C PRO A 407 51.25 16.60 -16.01
N ASP A 408 50.01 16.16 -15.86
CA ASP A 408 49.41 15.11 -16.66
C ASP A 408 48.66 15.63 -17.89
N THR A 409 48.35 14.71 -18.78
CA THR A 409 47.48 14.96 -19.94
C THR A 409 46.28 14.05 -19.84
N LEU A 410 45.12 14.64 -19.59
CA LEU A 410 43.88 13.93 -19.31
C LEU A 410 42.94 14.09 -20.50
N ARG A 411 42.23 13.01 -20.83
CA ARG A 411 41.28 12.95 -21.93
C ARG A 411 40.09 12.08 -21.50
N GLY A 412 38.88 12.60 -21.58
CA GLY A 412 37.66 11.87 -21.24
C GLY A 412 37.10 11.07 -22.44
N ASN A 413 37.05 11.72 -23.60
CA ASN A 413 36.35 11.31 -24.83
C ASN A 413 34.84 11.60 -24.82
N LEU A 414 33.99 10.57 -24.89
CA LEU A 414 32.53 10.67 -24.84
C LEU A 414 32.08 10.17 -23.47
N GLY A 415 30.94 10.66 -22.99
CA GLY A 415 30.48 10.40 -21.63
C GLY A 415 30.44 11.70 -20.82
N ASN A 416 29.87 11.64 -19.62
CA ASN A 416 29.96 12.72 -18.64
C ASN A 416 31.13 12.43 -17.70
N ASP A 417 32.30 12.98 -18.02
CA ASP A 417 33.54 12.59 -17.34
C ASP A 417 33.83 13.46 -16.11
N LYS A 418 34.38 12.83 -15.07
CA LYS A 418 34.85 13.52 -13.86
C LYS A 418 36.36 13.51 -13.80
N PHE A 419 36.96 14.71 -13.87
CA PHE A 419 38.39 14.90 -13.65
C PHE A 419 38.64 15.25 -12.18
N VAL A 420 39.17 14.29 -11.43
CA VAL A 420 39.30 14.38 -9.97
C VAL A 420 40.68 14.85 -9.58
N TYR A 421 40.71 15.84 -8.68
CA TYR A 421 41.92 16.30 -8.02
C TYR A 421 41.76 16.10 -6.52
N THR A 422 42.78 15.50 -5.89
CA THR A 422 42.77 15.11 -4.48
C THR A 422 43.74 15.93 -3.63
N SER A 423 44.67 16.65 -4.27
CA SER A 423 45.72 17.41 -3.61
C SER A 423 46.17 18.63 -4.40
N LEU A 424 46.67 19.65 -3.70
CA LEU A 424 47.38 20.78 -4.33
C LEU A 424 48.63 20.35 -5.14
N MET A 425 49.13 19.14 -4.91
CA MET A 425 50.26 18.56 -5.66
C MET A 425 49.87 18.04 -7.05
N ASP A 426 48.57 17.92 -7.33
CA ASP A 426 48.02 17.47 -8.62
C ASP A 426 47.97 18.63 -9.64
N ALA A 427 48.63 19.75 -9.32
CA ALA A 427 48.69 20.92 -10.17
C ALA A 427 49.59 20.71 -11.40
N GLY A 428 49.16 21.21 -12.55
CA GLY A 428 49.94 21.24 -13.79
C GLY A 428 49.28 20.52 -14.96
N ASP A 429 48.11 19.96 -14.75
CA ASP A 429 47.40 19.12 -15.69
C ASP A 429 46.85 19.86 -16.91
N ARG A 430 46.68 19.08 -17.98
CA ARG A 430 46.12 19.51 -19.25
C ARG A 430 44.97 18.59 -19.64
N ILE A 431 43.74 19.08 -19.47
CA ILE A 431 42.52 18.40 -19.90
C ILE A 431 42.27 18.74 -21.38
N GLN A 432 42.28 17.75 -22.26
CA GLN A 432 42.33 17.96 -23.71
C GLN A 432 40.98 18.20 -24.39
N ASP A 433 39.91 17.59 -23.88
CA ASP A 433 38.59 17.51 -24.53
C ASP A 433 37.41 17.72 -23.59
N PHE A 434 37.60 18.48 -22.51
CA PHE A 434 36.54 18.87 -21.59
C PHE A 434 35.33 19.47 -22.33
N THR A 435 34.14 18.90 -22.10
CA THR A 435 32.86 19.30 -22.67
C THR A 435 32.02 20.02 -21.62
N PRO A 436 31.92 21.37 -21.66
CA PRO A 436 31.17 22.12 -20.66
C PRO A 436 29.69 21.74 -20.60
N GLY A 437 29.17 21.54 -19.40
CA GLY A 437 27.79 21.12 -19.15
C GLY A 437 27.57 19.60 -19.17
N GLU A 438 28.58 18.82 -19.57
CA GLU A 438 28.59 17.35 -19.51
C GLU A 438 29.67 16.91 -18.51
N ASP A 439 30.92 17.31 -18.74
CA ASP A 439 32.05 16.97 -17.88
C ASP A 439 32.13 17.85 -16.64
N GLN A 440 32.76 17.31 -15.58
CA GLN A 440 32.99 18.02 -14.32
C GLN A 440 34.44 17.92 -13.84
N ILE A 441 34.88 18.98 -13.16
CA ILE A 441 36.16 19.00 -12.43
C ILE A 441 35.86 18.93 -10.93
N VAL A 442 36.31 17.86 -10.29
CA VAL A 442 36.07 17.60 -8.86
C VAL A 442 37.23 18.16 -8.04
N LEU A 443 36.92 19.08 -7.12
CA LEU A 443 37.91 19.81 -6.32
C LEU A 443 37.66 19.71 -4.81
N THR A 444 36.66 18.93 -4.37
CA THR A 444 36.24 18.82 -2.96
C THR A 444 37.43 18.60 -2.02
N ASP A 445 38.21 17.53 -2.25
CA ASP A 445 39.40 17.21 -1.45
C ASP A 445 40.47 18.33 -1.49
N VAL A 446 40.67 18.94 -2.66
CA VAL A 446 41.64 20.03 -2.81
C VAL A 446 41.24 21.24 -1.96
N LEU A 447 39.96 21.61 -1.99
CA LEU A 447 39.42 22.74 -1.23
C LEU A 447 39.49 22.47 0.29
N GLU A 448 39.13 21.26 0.72
CA GLU A 448 39.24 20.84 2.12
C GLU A 448 40.71 20.83 2.60
N SER A 449 41.66 20.45 1.74
CA SER A 449 43.08 20.32 2.10
C SER A 449 43.72 21.61 2.61
N PHE A 450 43.18 22.78 2.22
CA PHE A 450 43.62 24.09 2.73
C PHE A 450 42.56 24.81 3.58
N GLY A 451 41.51 24.09 3.99
CA GLY A 451 40.55 24.53 5.00
C GLY A 451 39.44 25.45 4.49
N TYR A 452 39.09 25.36 3.20
CA TYR A 452 37.88 26.02 2.70
C TYR A 452 36.63 25.28 3.23
N ASN A 453 35.65 26.03 3.73
CA ASN A 453 34.41 25.50 4.32
C ASN A 453 33.16 26.24 3.79
N GLY A 454 33.31 27.03 2.72
CA GLY A 454 32.19 27.74 2.09
C GLY A 454 31.48 26.87 1.05
N SER A 455 30.38 27.36 0.49
CA SER A 455 29.58 26.62 -0.51
C SER A 455 29.81 27.07 -1.95
N ASP A 456 30.48 28.21 -2.18
CA ASP A 456 30.73 28.75 -3.53
C ASP A 456 32.16 29.31 -3.63
N PRO A 457 33.17 28.46 -3.91
CA PRO A 457 34.57 28.88 -3.96
C PRO A 457 34.85 29.84 -5.12
N ILE A 458 33.99 29.89 -6.15
CA ILE A 458 34.08 30.87 -7.24
C ILE A 458 33.70 32.25 -6.69
N ALA A 459 32.55 32.37 -6.01
CA ALA A 459 32.10 33.63 -5.44
C ALA A 459 33.03 34.13 -4.31
N ASP A 460 33.54 33.23 -3.48
CA ASP A 460 34.46 33.55 -2.39
C ASP A 460 35.88 33.89 -2.90
N GLY A 461 36.15 33.57 -4.18
CA GLY A 461 37.36 33.91 -4.89
C GLY A 461 38.55 33.01 -4.60
N TYR A 462 38.30 31.80 -4.08
CA TYR A 462 39.25 30.69 -3.94
C TYR A 462 39.47 29.98 -5.27
N LEU A 463 38.42 29.90 -6.11
CA LEU A 463 38.52 29.44 -7.49
C LEU A 463 38.45 30.64 -8.43
N ARG A 464 39.44 30.74 -9.31
CA ARG A 464 39.53 31.82 -10.31
C ARG A 464 39.87 31.24 -11.66
N PHE A 465 39.68 32.07 -12.67
CA PHE A 465 39.85 31.63 -14.05
C PHE A 465 40.66 32.64 -14.86
N GLY A 466 41.47 32.10 -15.78
CA GLY A 466 42.21 32.87 -16.76
C GLY A 466 41.97 32.33 -18.17
N SER A 467 42.36 33.08 -19.19
CA SER A 467 42.33 32.59 -20.57
C SER A 467 43.52 33.05 -21.39
N ARG A 468 43.95 32.21 -22.34
CA ARG A 468 45.00 32.54 -23.30
C ARG A 468 44.84 31.69 -24.56
N SER A 469 44.83 32.34 -25.72
CA SER A 469 44.88 31.65 -27.03
C SER A 469 43.78 30.60 -27.25
N GLY A 470 42.58 30.81 -26.69
CA GLY A 470 41.46 29.87 -26.82
C GLY A 470 41.44 28.73 -25.80
N HIS A 471 42.38 28.71 -24.85
CA HIS A 471 42.36 27.84 -23.68
C HIS A 471 41.95 28.60 -22.44
N SER A 472 41.38 27.89 -21.47
CA SER A 472 41.05 28.40 -20.14
C SER A 472 41.99 27.80 -19.10
N PHE A 473 42.25 28.55 -18.04
CA PHE A 473 43.06 28.12 -16.92
C PHE A 473 42.21 28.14 -15.67
N LEU A 474 42.20 27.00 -14.97
CA LEU A 474 41.73 26.93 -13.60
C LEU A 474 42.83 27.45 -12.69
N MET A 475 42.49 28.33 -11.76
CA MET A 475 43.43 28.93 -10.82
C MET A 475 42.90 28.82 -9.39
N LEU A 476 43.76 28.41 -8.46
CA LEU A 476 43.44 28.32 -7.04
C LEU A 476 44.09 29.46 -6.27
N ASP A 477 43.32 30.10 -5.39
CA ASP A 477 43.76 31.10 -4.42
C ASP A 477 43.47 30.61 -3.00
N VAL A 478 44.50 30.06 -2.35
CA VAL A 478 44.34 29.31 -1.07
C VAL A 478 43.92 30.18 0.12
N ASP A 479 43.99 31.51 0.02
CA ASP A 479 43.51 32.45 1.05
C ASP A 479 42.37 33.37 0.56
N GLY A 480 41.77 33.03 -0.58
CA GLY A 480 40.62 33.71 -1.16
C GLY A 480 40.88 35.18 -1.55
N SER A 481 39.83 35.91 -1.88
CA SER A 481 39.94 37.30 -2.36
C SER A 481 40.41 38.32 -1.30
N ALA A 482 40.26 37.99 -0.02
CA ALA A 482 40.69 38.83 1.10
C ALA A 482 42.16 38.59 1.50
N GLY A 483 42.76 37.51 1.01
CA GLY A 483 44.12 37.09 1.31
C GLY A 483 45.19 37.86 0.55
N SER A 484 46.44 37.52 0.83
CA SER A 484 47.62 38.17 0.21
C SER A 484 48.35 37.24 -0.76
N SER A 485 47.98 35.96 -0.80
CA SER A 485 48.53 35.01 -1.72
C SER A 485 47.98 35.27 -3.12
N PRO A 486 48.80 35.13 -4.18
CA PRO A 486 48.29 35.24 -5.53
C PRO A 486 47.66 33.90 -5.95
N ALA A 487 46.51 33.97 -6.64
CA ALA A 487 45.96 32.84 -7.36
C ALA A 487 47.00 32.21 -8.32
N ARG A 488 47.12 30.88 -8.29
CA ARG A 488 48.07 30.11 -9.11
C ARG A 488 47.34 29.21 -10.08
N THR A 489 47.86 29.08 -11.29
CA THR A 489 47.36 28.09 -12.26
C THR A 489 47.44 26.70 -11.67
N PHE A 490 46.32 26.00 -11.70
CA PHE A 490 46.16 24.64 -11.22
C PHE A 490 46.03 23.66 -12.39
N ALA A 491 45.11 23.94 -13.33
CA ALA A 491 44.94 23.11 -14.54
C ALA A 491 44.72 23.97 -15.80
N LEU A 492 45.11 23.44 -16.95
CA LEU A 492 44.83 23.98 -18.28
C LEU A 492 43.69 23.21 -18.93
N ILE A 493 42.60 23.89 -19.25
CA ILE A 493 41.46 23.32 -19.97
C ILE A 493 41.55 23.74 -21.44
N GLN A 494 41.76 22.75 -22.30
CA GLN A 494 42.07 23.03 -23.69
C GLN A 494 40.83 23.30 -24.54
N ASN A 495 40.91 24.34 -25.38
CA ASN A 495 39.90 24.62 -26.41
C ASN A 495 38.51 24.94 -25.85
N VAL A 496 38.41 25.16 -24.54
CA VAL A 496 37.20 25.62 -23.86
C VAL A 496 37.32 27.13 -23.63
N ALA A 497 36.32 27.88 -24.08
CA ALA A 497 36.27 29.31 -23.82
C ALA A 497 35.93 29.57 -22.35
N LEU A 498 36.49 30.65 -21.80
CA LEU A 498 36.32 30.97 -20.39
C LEU A 498 34.86 31.15 -19.95
N ALA A 499 34.03 31.69 -20.84
CA ALA A 499 32.61 31.88 -20.56
C ALA A 499 31.86 30.54 -20.40
N ASP A 500 32.29 29.50 -21.11
CA ASP A 500 31.67 28.18 -21.06
C ASP A 500 32.19 27.38 -19.86
N LEU A 501 33.48 27.53 -19.52
CA LEU A 501 34.06 26.89 -18.33
C LEU A 501 33.52 27.47 -17.02
N ASN A 502 33.33 28.79 -16.94
CA ASN A 502 32.92 29.49 -15.72
C ASN A 502 31.41 29.36 -15.43
N SER A 503 30.97 28.12 -15.25
CA SER A 503 29.65 27.73 -14.77
C SER A 503 29.83 26.80 -13.57
N ALA A 504 29.04 26.99 -12.51
CA ALA A 504 29.10 26.13 -11.32
C ALA A 504 28.78 24.66 -11.67
N SER A 505 27.99 24.40 -12.70
CA SER A 505 27.64 23.04 -13.17
C SER A 505 28.85 22.22 -13.64
N ASN A 506 29.96 22.88 -14.02
CA ASN A 506 31.18 22.22 -14.50
C ASN A 506 32.10 21.76 -13.37
N PHE A 507 31.71 21.96 -12.11
CA PHE A 507 32.55 21.69 -10.96
C PHE A 507 31.79 20.98 -9.86
N VAL A 508 32.52 20.18 -9.08
CA VAL A 508 32.08 19.63 -7.81
C VAL A 508 33.01 20.19 -6.73
N PHE A 509 32.44 20.85 -5.72
CA PHE A 509 33.15 21.58 -4.67
C PHE A 509 32.97 20.97 -3.29
#